data_AF-A0A1I8C2L3-F1
#
_entry.id   AF-A0A1I8C2L3-F1
#
_cell.length_a   1.000
_cell.length_b   1.000
_cell.length_c   1.000
_cell.angle_alpha   90.00
_cell.angle_beta   90.00
_cell.angle_gamma   90.00
#
_symmetry.space_group_name_H-M   'P 1'
#
loop_
_entity.id
_entity.type
_entity.pdbx_description
1 polymer ?
#
loop_
_entity_poly.entity_id
_entity_poly.type
_entity_poly.pdbx_seq_one_letter_code
_entity_poly.pdbx_strand_id
1 'polypeptide(L)' 'MPDKIIHNKTSQYVRVAQNQDGEGLEMFPTDFNGPLDLGTVAVSFPGVIGLKYKTPDGLFWHLL' A
#
# COMPACT_ATOMS: atom_id res chain seq x y z
N MET A 1 28.55 24.33 11.94
CA MET A 1 27.47 23.46 12.46
C MET A 1 27.06 22.57 11.31
N PRO A 2 27.15 21.23 11.38
CA PRO A 2 26.68 20.42 10.28
C PRO A 2 25.16 20.50 10.24
N ASP A 3 24.63 20.93 9.09
CA ASP A 3 23.19 20.94 8.83
C ASP A 3 22.64 19.53 9.04
N LYS A 4 21.77 19.41 10.04
CA LYS A 4 21.04 18.17 10.30
C LYS A 4 20.12 17.98 9.09
N ILE A 5 20.53 17.13 8.15
CA ILE A 5 19.68 16.72 7.03
C ILE A 5 18.45 16.07 7.65
N ILE A 6 17.37 16.85 7.76
CA ILE A 6 16.05 16.33 8.04
C ILE A 6 15.70 15.60 6.74
N HIS A 7 15.88 14.28 6.71
CA HIS A 7 15.21 13.47 5.72
C HIS A 7 13.73 13.78 5.87
N ASN A 8 13.20 14.59 4.96
CA ASN A 8 11.78 14.83 4.84
C ASN A 8 11.19 13.48 4.41
N LYS A 9 10.88 12.63 5.39
CA LYS A 9 10.35 11.28 5.21
C LYS A 9 8.96 11.47 4.63
N THR A 10 8.84 11.57 3.32
CA THR A 10 7.55 11.51 2.64
C THR A 10 6.96 10.16 2.99
N SER A 11 5.98 10.14 3.90
CA SER A 11 5.20 8.94 4.17
C SER A 11 4.67 8.44 2.84
N GLN A 12 5.08 7.24 2.46
CA GLN A 12 4.59 6.58 1.25
C GLN A 12 3.25 5.92 1.59
N TYR A 13 2.37 5.83 0.59
CA TYR A 13 1.04 5.24 0.76
C TYR A 13 0.72 4.37 -0.44
N VAL A 14 -0.06 3.31 -0.20
CA VAL A 14 -0.62 2.45 -1.24
C VAL A 14 -2.13 2.58 -1.21
N ARG A 15 -2.74 2.65 -2.39
CA ARG A 15 -4.19 2.67 -2.57
C ARG A 15 -4.67 1.23 -2.80
N VAL A 16 -5.60 0.77 -1.98
CA VAL A 16 -6.16 -0.58 -2.06
C VAL A 16 -7.67 -0.48 -2.17
N ALA A 17 -8.26 -1.23 -3.09
CA ALA A 17 -9.70 -1.35 -3.26
C ALA A 17 -10.11 -2.81 -3.14
N GLN A 18 -11.39 -3.03 -2.86
CA GLN A 18 -11.96 -4.37 -2.76
C GLN A 18 -11.99 -5.10 -4.11
N ASN A 19 -12.14 -4.35 -5.20
CA ASN A 19 -12.19 -4.86 -6.57
C ASN A 19 -11.57 -3.89 -7.59
N GLN A 20 -11.58 -4.28 -8.86
CA GLN A 20 -10.98 -3.49 -9.95
C GLN A 20 -11.78 -2.23 -10.31
N ASP A 21 -13.04 -2.17 -9.88
CA ASP A 21 -13.92 -1.04 -10.12
C ASP A 21 -13.66 0.11 -9.13
N GLY A 22 -12.78 -0.11 -8.15
CA GLY A 22 -12.38 0.88 -7.15
C GLY A 22 -13.35 0.98 -5.98
N GLU A 23 -14.21 -0.02 -5.78
CA GLU A 23 -15.10 -0.08 -4.64
C GLU A 23 -14.30 -0.20 -3.33
N GLY A 24 -14.70 0.59 -2.32
CA GLY A 24 -14.04 0.60 -1.01
C GLY A 24 -12.58 1.05 -1.07
N LEU A 25 -12.22 1.96 -1.97
CA LEU A 25 -10.84 2.44 -2.10
C LEU A 25 -10.36 3.17 -0.84
N GLU A 26 -9.28 2.67 -0.27
CA GLU A 26 -8.63 3.22 0.92
C GLU A 26 -7.14 3.46 0.68
N MET A 27 -6.55 4.35 1.50
CA MET A 27 -5.13 4.67 1.48
C MET A 27 -4.46 4.13 2.72
N PHE A 28 -3.45 3.28 2.54
CA PHE A 28 -2.68 2.68 3.62
C PHE A 28 -1.27 3.26 3.64
N PRO A 29 -0.80 3.75 4.80
CA PRO A 29 0.60 4.13 4.95
C PRO A 29 1.50 2.90 4.81
N THR A 30 2.62 3.05 4.11
CA THR A 30 3.67 2.04 4.10
C THR A 30 4.72 2.38 5.14
N ASP A 31 5.47 1.36 5.56
CA ASP A 31 6.68 1.56 6.32
C ASP A 31 7.73 2.35 5.54
N PHE A 32 8.75 2.81 6.25
CA PHE A 32 9.83 3.63 5.68
C PHE A 32 10.56 2.97 4.51
N ASN A 33 10.58 1.64 4.44
CA ASN A 33 11.23 0.90 3.37
C ASN A 33 10.30 0.57 2.19
N GLY A 34 9.01 0.96 2.26
CA GLY A 34 7.99 0.63 1.26
C GLY A 34 7.08 -0.58 1.54
N PRO A 35 7.38 -1.54 2.46
CA PRO A 35 6.42 -2.59 2.81
C PRO A 35 5.11 -2.05 3.38
N LEU A 36 4.02 -2.76 3.08
CA LEU A 36 2.70 -2.55 3.67
C LEU A 36 2.39 -3.71 4.60
N ASP A 37 2.00 -3.43 5.83
CA ASP A 37 1.53 -4.45 6.76
C ASP A 37 0.11 -4.94 6.37
N LEU A 38 0.01 -6.22 6.06
CA LEU A 38 -1.25 -6.86 5.69
C LEU A 38 -2.27 -6.84 6.83
N GLY A 39 -1.82 -6.83 8.09
CA GLY A 39 -2.68 -6.75 9.27
C GLY A 39 -3.47 -5.45 9.31
N THR A 40 -2.85 -4.34 8.92
CA THR A 40 -3.51 -3.03 8.81
C THR A 40 -4.58 -3.04 7.71
N VAL A 41 -4.31 -3.70 6.58
CA VAL A 41 -5.27 -3.84 5.47
C VAL A 41 -6.47 -4.71 5.86
N ALA A 42 -6.24 -5.77 6.64
CA ALA A 42 -7.29 -6.67 7.11
C ALA A 42 -8.31 -6.03 8.05
N VAL A 43 -8.01 -4.87 8.65
CA VAL A 43 -8.97 -4.08 9.45
C VAL A 43 -10.07 -3.52 8.55
N SER A 44 -9.71 -2.97 7.40
CA SER A 44 -10.65 -2.38 6.44
C SER A 44 -11.26 -3.43 5.51
N PHE A 45 -10.51 -4.50 5.19
CA PHE A 45 -10.96 -5.60 4.34
C PHE A 45 -10.89 -6.94 5.11
N PRO A 46 -11.90 -7.26 5.94
CA PRO A 46 -11.91 -8.48 6.72
C PRO A 46 -11.78 -9.74 5.86
N GLY A 47 -10.87 -10.64 6.25
CA GLY A 47 -10.63 -11.90 5.54
C GLY A 47 -9.67 -11.80 4.36
N VAL A 48 -9.07 -10.62 4.12
CA VAL A 48 -7.98 -10.49 3.14
C VAL A 48 -6.76 -11.32 3.57
N ILE A 49 -6.21 -12.07 2.61
CA ILE A 49 -5.01 -12.91 2.81
C ILE A 49 -3.84 -12.49 1.92
N GLY A 50 -4.06 -11.51 1.04
CA GLY A 50 -3.06 -10.99 0.11
C GLY A 50 -3.67 -9.94 -0.80
N LEU A 51 -2.80 -9.24 -1.54
CA LEU A 51 -3.20 -8.22 -2.50
C LEU A 51 -2.81 -8.62 -3.91
N LYS A 52 -3.57 -8.15 -4.89
CA LYS A 52 -3.19 -8.24 -6.31
C LYS A 52 -3.28 -6.87 -6.94
N TYR A 53 -2.34 -6.55 -7.81
CA TYR A 53 -2.43 -5.36 -8.65
C TYR A 53 -2.36 -5.76 -10.12
N LYS A 54 -3.08 -5.00 -10.95
CA LYS A 54 -3.05 -5.14 -12.40
C LYS A 54 -2.12 -4.07 -12.97
N THR A 55 -1.08 -4.48 -13.68
CA THR A 55 -0.17 -3.59 -14.38
C THR A 55 -0.85 -2.96 -15.61
N PRO A 56 -0.32 -1.83 -16.13
CA PRO A 56 -0.87 -1.18 -17.33
C PRO A 56 -0.89 -2.08 -18.58
N ASP A 57 0.01 -3.05 -18.67
CA ASP A 57 0.04 -4.07 -19.74
C ASP A 57 -1.00 -5.19 -19.56
N GLY A 58 -1.76 -5.16 -18.47
CA GLY A 58 -2.85 -6.09 -18.18
C GLY A 58 -2.47 -7.31 -17.36
N LEU A 59 -1.20 -7.47 -16.96
CA LEU A 59 -0.76 -8.59 -16.13
C LEU A 59 -1.16 -8.42 -14.66
N PHE A 60 -1.31 -9.55 -13.96
CA PHE A 60 -1.60 -9.57 -12.53
C PHE A 60 -0.37 -9.97 -11.73
N TRP A 61 -0.06 -9.18 -10.73
CA TRP A 61 1.02 -9.41 -9.79
C TRP A 61 0.43 -9.57 -8.39
N HIS A 62 0.89 -10.59 -7.68
CA HIS A 62 0.48 -10.86 -6.30
C HIS A 62 1.49 -10.23 -5.34
N LEU A 63 1.00 -9.43 -4.40
CA LEU A 63 1.75 -9.03 -3.21
C LEU A 63 1.28 -9.95 -2.07
N LEU A 64 2.18 -10.83 -1.65
CA LEU A 64 2.06 -11.69 -0.47
C LEU A 64 3.07 -11.22 0.58
#